data_AF-A0A6N6PI54-F1
#
_entry.id   AF-A0A6N6PI54-F1
#
_cell.length_a   1.000
_cell.length_b   1.000
_cell.length_c   1.000
_cell.angle_alpha   90.00
_cell.angle_beta   90.00
_cell.angle_gamma   90.00
#
_symmetry.space_group_name_H-M   'P 1'
#
loop_
_entity.id
_entity.type
_entity.pdbx_description
1 polymer ?
#
loop_
_entity_poly.entity_id
_entity_poly.type
_entity_poly.pdbx_seq_one_letter_code
_entity_poly.pdbx_strand_id
1 'polypeptide(L)'
;MNLLIALPTSLLVSFAVATLTVGEANATDFSTTNTGTIASFWAAAESTNKPVTVVSFGDSMADSYRSPTFHLMNKLATRIGIAGYSLNNYKNTALWVITNGSYEVQTGPLWFSQYFALPAGSSFWWNNQLNAGGVACDVAGIFYVAQPQGGQFNFSISTNGGPWTPHLVLDGYNVTAVGRYTNVALPQNNYRIRLDSIAGTNYVIGRHQVLSHSGGVNATFVDYPGISLGQVTNVPLAIRQPIFAALNPDLIIWHMKEPLTALTSRMEENERWWSNSAPNTAVLYIGTPWGDYDTNTTQTIDGNVIARNIALNHHRAYVDLMQPTVSYSWLLTNGFMADGVHLTSAGGLYCASIMWDDLGFFALGLDKKISLAKTGSQINLSYNTSTGAVYRLEVSTNLQTWSAVVTNSVGNALFSTNFIPPTTPAYYRLGLRPN
;
A
#
# COMPACT_ATOMS: atom_id res chain seq x y z
N MET A 1 -57.14 -1.60 -62.46
CA MET A 1 -58.27 -1.82 -61.54
C MET A 1 -57.66 -2.06 -60.17
N ASN A 2 -58.06 -1.26 -59.17
CA ASN A 2 -57.56 -1.16 -57.79
C ASN A 2 -56.14 -0.58 -57.64
N LEU A 3 -55.83 0.35 -56.73
CA LEU A 3 -56.59 1.24 -55.85
C LEU A 3 -55.56 2.26 -55.31
N LEU A 4 -55.86 3.55 -55.36
CA LEU A 4 -55.13 4.62 -54.68
C LEU A 4 -55.77 4.79 -53.30
N ILE A 5 -55.02 4.67 -52.20
CA ILE A 5 -55.44 5.14 -50.86
C ILE A 5 -54.24 5.81 -50.20
N ALA A 6 -54.47 7.05 -49.75
CA ALA A 6 -53.57 7.84 -48.92
C ALA A 6 -54.09 7.89 -47.47
N LEU A 7 -53.14 8.08 -46.54
CA LEU A 7 -53.21 8.53 -45.13
C LEU A 7 -53.62 7.47 -44.07
N PRO A 8 -53.06 7.51 -42.82
CA PRO A 8 -52.82 8.75 -42.05
C PRO A 8 -51.51 8.90 -41.24
N THR A 9 -51.27 10.17 -40.95
CA THR A 9 -50.53 10.79 -39.84
C THR A 9 -50.25 9.91 -38.63
N SER A 10 -48.97 9.71 -38.31
CA SER A 10 -48.53 9.28 -36.98
C SER A 10 -48.21 10.49 -36.09
N LEU A 11 -48.79 10.43 -34.89
CA LEU A 11 -48.63 11.31 -33.73
C LEU A 11 -47.16 11.66 -33.45
N LEU A 12 -46.84 12.96 -33.49
CA LEU A 12 -45.68 13.52 -32.78
C LEU A 12 -46.10 13.74 -31.32
N VAL A 13 -45.74 12.78 -30.45
CA VAL A 13 -45.79 13.00 -29.01
C VAL A 13 -44.59 13.86 -28.65
N SER A 14 -44.81 15.17 -28.58
CA SER A 14 -43.87 16.11 -27.98
C SER A 14 -43.79 15.83 -26.48
N PHE A 15 -42.76 15.11 -26.04
CA PHE A 15 -42.34 15.21 -24.65
C PHE A 15 -41.75 16.60 -24.45
N ALA A 16 -42.50 17.47 -23.78
CA ALA A 16 -41.91 18.61 -23.12
C ALA A 16 -40.92 18.06 -22.08
N VAL A 17 -39.64 18.03 -22.45
CA VAL A 17 -38.56 17.92 -21.47
C VAL A 17 -38.66 19.19 -20.65
N ALA A 18 -39.35 19.10 -19.51
CA ALA A 18 -39.14 20.05 -18.44
C ALA A 18 -37.66 19.93 -18.08
N THR A 19 -36.85 20.86 -18.57
CA THR A 19 -35.53 21.15 -18.04
C THR A 19 -35.73 21.58 -16.58
N LEU A 20 -35.85 20.58 -15.71
CA LEU A 20 -35.47 20.71 -14.32
C LEU A 20 -33.98 21.05 -14.36
N THR A 21 -33.68 22.35 -14.32
CA THR A 21 -32.41 22.85 -13.83
C THR A 21 -32.34 22.48 -12.35
N VAL A 22 -32.08 21.21 -12.07
CA VAL A 22 -31.45 20.81 -10.83
C VAL A 22 -30.11 21.52 -10.90
N GLY A 23 -29.90 22.53 -10.04
CA GLY A 23 -28.56 23.09 -9.89
C GLY A 23 -27.62 21.91 -9.64
N GLU A 24 -26.72 21.66 -10.58
CA GLU A 24 -25.64 20.71 -10.38
C GLU A 24 -24.84 21.26 -9.19
N ALA A 25 -25.13 20.75 -7.99
CA ALA A 25 -24.15 20.79 -6.93
C ALA A 25 -22.92 20.12 -7.56
N ASN A 26 -21.87 20.92 -7.81
CA ASN A 26 -20.61 20.42 -8.37
C ASN A 26 -20.26 19.15 -7.59
N ALA A 27 -20.44 17.99 -8.22
CA ALA A 27 -20.14 16.73 -7.56
C ALA A 27 -18.66 16.80 -7.18
N THR A 28 -18.35 16.68 -5.89
CA THR A 28 -16.98 16.78 -5.40
C THR A 28 -16.13 15.75 -6.14
N ASP A 29 -15.18 16.22 -6.96
CA ASP A 29 -14.31 15.37 -7.75
C ASP A 29 -13.26 14.72 -6.85
N PHE A 30 -13.42 13.43 -6.61
CA PHE A 30 -12.43 12.60 -5.93
C PHE A 30 -11.56 11.80 -6.88
N SER A 31 -11.67 11.97 -8.21
CA SER A 31 -10.95 11.14 -9.18
C SER A 31 -9.49 10.88 -8.80
N THR A 32 -9.09 9.62 -8.96
CA THR A 32 -7.71 9.18 -8.79
C THR A 32 -6.79 10.07 -9.60
N THR A 33 -5.77 10.61 -8.94
CA THR A 33 -4.91 11.66 -9.50
C THR A 33 -3.44 11.36 -9.24
N ASN A 34 -2.57 12.00 -10.02
CA ASN A 34 -1.12 11.94 -9.87
C ASN A 34 -0.56 10.51 -9.87
N THR A 35 -1.20 9.57 -10.58
CA THR A 35 -0.74 8.17 -10.63
C THR A 35 0.69 8.03 -11.17
N GLY A 36 1.17 8.97 -11.98
CA GLY A 36 2.57 9.02 -12.43
C GLY A 36 3.60 9.31 -11.31
N THR A 37 3.18 9.83 -10.16
CA THR A 37 4.08 10.21 -9.06
C THR A 37 4.62 9.02 -8.28
N ILE A 38 4.02 7.83 -8.42
CA ILE A 38 4.54 6.57 -7.87
C ILE A 38 5.56 5.87 -8.79
N ALA A 39 6.05 6.54 -9.84
CA ALA A 39 7.00 5.97 -10.79
C ALA A 39 8.33 5.51 -10.15
N SER A 40 8.78 6.17 -9.07
CA SER A 40 9.97 5.73 -8.32
C SER A 40 9.76 4.37 -7.66
N PHE A 41 8.58 4.14 -7.08
CA PHE A 41 8.21 2.83 -6.53
C PHE A 41 8.14 1.77 -7.63
N TRP A 42 7.55 2.08 -8.79
CA TRP A 42 7.54 1.18 -9.95
C TRP A 42 8.95 0.75 -10.36
N ALA A 43 9.87 1.71 -10.53
CA ALA A 43 11.25 1.42 -10.90
C ALA A 43 11.96 0.56 -9.84
N ALA A 44 11.70 0.81 -8.56
CA ALA A 44 12.24 0.00 -7.47
C ALA A 44 11.67 -1.42 -7.44
N ALA A 45 10.36 -1.57 -7.65
CA ALA A 45 9.66 -2.86 -7.63
C ALA A 45 9.97 -3.75 -8.84
N GLU A 46 10.33 -3.15 -9.97
CA GLU A 46 10.84 -3.88 -11.14
C GLU A 46 12.31 -4.30 -11.01
N SER A 47 13.02 -3.78 -9.99
CA SER A 47 14.38 -4.22 -9.68
C SER A 47 14.35 -5.57 -8.96
N THR A 48 15.14 -6.53 -9.44
CA THR A 48 15.19 -7.89 -8.86
C THR A 48 16.28 -8.07 -7.80
N ASN A 49 17.08 -7.04 -7.53
CA ASN A 49 18.28 -7.13 -6.70
C ASN A 49 18.13 -6.52 -5.29
N LYS A 50 16.97 -5.94 -4.96
CA LYS A 50 16.69 -5.40 -3.63
C LYS A 50 15.19 -5.52 -3.32
N PRO A 51 14.82 -5.59 -2.03
CA PRO A 51 13.44 -5.49 -1.62
C PRO A 51 12.89 -4.07 -1.84
N VAL A 52 11.58 -3.96 -2.01
CA VAL A 52 10.84 -2.71 -1.87
C VAL A 52 10.14 -2.64 -0.53
N THR A 53 10.40 -1.60 0.25
CA THR A 53 9.74 -1.39 1.54
C THR A 53 8.43 -0.66 1.32
N VAL A 54 7.32 -1.35 1.62
CA VAL A 54 5.97 -0.79 1.56
C VAL A 54 5.45 -0.62 2.99
N VAL A 55 5.05 0.61 3.32
CA VAL A 55 4.58 0.99 4.65
C VAL A 55 3.09 1.29 4.60
N SER A 56 2.29 0.47 5.28
CA SER A 56 0.95 0.86 5.70
C SER A 56 1.07 1.83 6.86
N PHE A 57 0.46 3.01 6.75
CA PHE A 57 0.44 4.00 7.81
C PHE A 57 -0.99 4.42 8.09
N GLY A 58 -1.40 4.35 9.36
CA GLY A 58 -2.67 4.92 9.76
C GLY A 58 -3.31 4.37 11.03
N ASP A 59 -4.64 4.27 11.02
CA ASP A 59 -5.45 3.82 12.15
C ASP A 59 -6.00 2.39 11.93
N SER A 60 -7.16 2.06 12.50
CA SER A 60 -7.80 0.75 12.30
C SER A 60 -8.18 0.48 10.84
N MET A 61 -8.28 1.52 10.00
CA MET A 61 -8.51 1.38 8.57
C MET A 61 -7.26 0.99 7.79
N ALA A 62 -6.06 1.10 8.39
CA ALA A 62 -4.77 0.69 7.81
C ALA A 62 -4.29 -0.67 8.38
N ASP A 63 -4.38 -0.88 9.70
CA ASP A 63 -3.82 -2.04 10.44
C ASP A 63 -4.57 -3.36 10.21
N SER A 64 -5.87 -3.29 9.93
CA SER A 64 -6.71 -4.49 10.02
C SER A 64 -6.43 -5.50 8.89
N TYR A 65 -6.51 -6.80 9.18
CA TYR A 65 -6.45 -7.87 8.15
C TYR A 65 -7.53 -7.78 7.06
N ARG A 66 -8.51 -6.88 7.26
CA ARG A 66 -9.58 -6.52 6.32
C ARG A 66 -9.36 -5.18 5.61
N SER A 67 -8.25 -4.48 5.86
CA SER A 67 -7.98 -3.16 5.29
C SER A 67 -7.67 -3.23 3.80
N PRO A 68 -7.99 -2.18 3.03
CA PRO A 68 -7.56 -2.09 1.63
C PRO A 68 -6.04 -2.21 1.50
N THR A 69 -5.28 -1.60 2.40
CA THR A 69 -3.80 -1.65 2.40
C THR A 69 -3.27 -3.06 2.64
N PHE A 70 -3.87 -3.83 3.57
CA PHE A 70 -3.49 -5.23 3.80
C PHE A 70 -3.73 -6.09 2.56
N HIS A 71 -4.87 -5.92 1.89
CA HIS A 71 -5.17 -6.65 0.67
C HIS A 71 -4.31 -6.19 -0.53
N LEU A 72 -3.94 -4.92 -0.61
CA LEU A 72 -3.00 -4.42 -1.60
C LEU A 72 -1.60 -5.00 -1.39
N MET A 73 -1.12 -5.04 -0.13
CA MET A 73 0.12 -5.71 0.26
C MET A 73 0.10 -7.19 -0.16
N ASN A 74 -1.03 -7.89 0.01
CA ASN A 74 -1.20 -9.28 -0.46
C ASN A 74 -1.04 -9.41 -1.98
N LYS A 75 -1.63 -8.50 -2.75
CA LYS A 75 -1.53 -8.50 -4.22
C LYS A 75 -0.09 -8.24 -4.68
N LEU A 76 0.59 -7.26 -4.07
CA LEU A 76 2.01 -6.98 -4.31
C LEU A 76 2.88 -8.19 -3.97
N ALA A 77 2.73 -8.74 -2.77
CA ALA A 77 3.43 -9.95 -2.32
C ALA A 77 3.22 -11.15 -3.25
N THR A 78 2.00 -11.34 -3.76
CA THR A 78 1.69 -12.40 -4.72
C THR A 78 2.37 -12.15 -6.06
N ARG A 79 2.49 -10.88 -6.48
CA ARG A 79 3.05 -10.51 -7.79
C ARG A 79 4.57 -10.54 -7.83
N ILE A 80 5.24 -9.95 -6.84
CA ILE A 80 6.69 -9.77 -6.84
C ILE A 80 7.41 -10.55 -5.71
N GLY A 81 6.66 -11.33 -4.93
CA GLY A 81 7.20 -12.08 -3.79
C GLY A 81 7.29 -11.27 -2.51
N ILE A 82 7.62 -11.95 -1.41
CA ILE A 82 7.97 -11.34 -0.12
C ILE A 82 9.47 -11.45 0.06
N ALA A 83 10.09 -10.34 0.46
CA ALA A 83 11.50 -10.26 0.78
C ALA A 83 11.77 -9.84 2.24
N GLY A 84 10.74 -9.49 3.03
CA GLY A 84 10.96 -9.22 4.46
C GLY A 84 9.74 -8.69 5.20
N TYR A 85 9.93 -8.46 6.50
CA TYR A 85 8.94 -7.87 7.39
C TYR A 85 9.59 -6.90 8.37
N SER A 86 8.95 -5.75 8.61
CA SER A 86 9.41 -4.77 9.60
C SER A 86 8.29 -4.25 10.50
N LEU A 87 8.67 -3.86 11.72
CA LEU A 87 7.86 -3.24 12.79
C LEU A 87 6.72 -4.11 13.33
N ASN A 88 5.73 -4.44 12.52
CA ASN A 88 4.50 -5.14 12.93
C ASN A 88 4.40 -6.55 12.31
N ASN A 89 3.45 -7.33 12.79
CA ASN A 89 3.12 -8.67 12.38
C ASN A 89 2.18 -8.71 11.16
N TYR A 90 2.76 -8.81 9.97
CA TYR A 90 2.00 -9.13 8.76
C TYR A 90 1.76 -10.65 8.66
N LYS A 91 0.48 -11.07 8.57
CA LYS A 91 0.06 -12.49 8.39
C LYS A 91 0.59 -13.48 9.42
N ASN A 92 0.70 -13.09 10.69
CA ASN A 92 1.17 -13.97 11.77
C ASN A 92 2.59 -14.54 11.53
N THR A 93 3.39 -13.86 10.72
CA THR A 93 4.79 -14.19 10.47
C THR A 93 5.71 -13.74 11.62
N ALA A 94 5.18 -12.98 12.58
CA ALA A 94 5.90 -12.26 13.63
C ALA A 94 5.21 -12.28 15.00
N LEU A 95 4.75 -13.45 15.45
CA LEU A 95 4.26 -13.70 16.79
C LEU A 95 5.18 -13.22 17.90
N TRP A 96 4.95 -12.09 18.55
CA TRP A 96 5.72 -11.75 19.74
C TRP A 96 5.44 -12.73 20.89
N VAL A 97 6.46 -12.94 21.72
CA VAL A 97 6.39 -13.71 22.95
C VAL A 97 7.05 -12.88 24.05
N ILE A 98 6.29 -12.67 25.12
CA ILE A 98 6.63 -11.81 26.25
C ILE A 98 6.86 -12.70 27.47
N THR A 99 7.95 -12.48 28.20
CA THR A 99 8.30 -13.24 29.41
C THR A 99 9.05 -12.38 30.41
N ASN A 100 9.13 -12.85 31.66
CA ASN A 100 9.98 -12.25 32.69
C ASN A 100 9.65 -10.76 32.95
N GLY A 101 8.36 -10.39 32.87
CA GLY A 101 7.90 -9.03 33.18
C GLY A 101 8.05 -8.01 32.05
N SER A 102 8.43 -8.41 30.83
CA SER A 102 8.20 -7.55 29.67
C SER A 102 6.69 -7.37 29.45
N TYR A 103 6.29 -6.29 28.78
CA TYR A 103 4.88 -6.03 28.49
C TYR A 103 4.70 -5.14 27.26
N GLU A 104 3.52 -5.26 26.65
CA GLU A 104 3.08 -4.42 25.54
C GLU A 104 2.70 -3.02 26.04
N VAL A 105 3.12 -2.01 25.29
CA VAL A 105 2.66 -0.63 25.40
C VAL A 105 1.92 -0.27 24.13
N GLN A 106 0.67 0.16 24.26
CA GLN A 106 -0.22 0.42 23.14
C GLN A 106 0.21 1.63 22.30
N THR A 107 0.09 2.83 22.87
CA THR A 107 0.55 4.10 22.30
C THR A 107 1.08 4.97 23.42
N GLY A 108 1.93 5.95 23.12
CA GLY A 108 2.45 6.86 24.15
C GLY A 108 3.44 7.89 23.62
N PRO A 109 4.10 8.63 24.52
CA PRO A 109 5.04 9.69 24.12
C PRO A 109 6.31 9.17 23.43
N LEU A 110 6.61 7.87 23.58
CA LEU A 110 7.81 7.25 22.99
C LEU A 110 7.53 6.62 21.62
N TRP A 111 6.31 6.15 21.38
CA TRP A 111 5.92 5.62 20.08
C TRP A 111 4.40 5.58 19.94
N PHE A 112 3.91 5.68 18.71
CA PHE A 112 2.50 5.85 18.42
C PHE A 112 1.82 4.58 17.90
N SER A 113 2.56 3.53 17.55
CA SER A 113 1.99 2.19 17.33
C SER A 113 2.37 1.28 18.52
N GLN A 114 1.94 0.02 18.48
CA GLN A 114 2.33 -1.00 19.45
C GLN A 114 3.85 -1.04 19.61
N TYR A 115 4.33 -1.04 20.85
CA TYR A 115 5.75 -1.20 21.22
C TYR A 115 5.85 -1.93 22.55
N PHE A 116 7.07 -2.24 23.01
CA PHE A 116 7.28 -3.11 24.16
C PHE A 116 8.21 -2.47 25.17
N ALA A 117 7.87 -2.62 26.45
CA ALA A 117 8.72 -2.25 27.57
C ALA A 117 9.40 -3.49 28.15
N LEU A 118 10.72 -3.42 28.30
CA LEU A 118 11.56 -4.49 28.79
C LEU A 118 12.34 -4.02 30.03
N PRO A 119 11.76 -4.15 31.25
CA PRO A 119 12.50 -3.93 32.51
C PRO A 119 13.72 -4.85 32.62
N ALA A 120 14.70 -4.49 33.45
CA ALA A 120 15.89 -5.31 33.69
C ALA A 120 15.53 -6.76 34.08
N GLY A 121 16.18 -7.74 33.47
CA GLY A 121 15.90 -9.18 33.64
C GLY A 121 14.77 -9.73 32.77
N SER A 122 14.05 -8.87 32.02
CA SER A 122 12.98 -9.31 31.13
C SER A 122 13.49 -9.76 29.76
N SER A 123 12.68 -10.56 29.07
CA SER A 123 12.98 -11.06 27.73
C SER A 123 11.80 -10.95 26.80
N PHE A 124 12.08 -10.77 25.52
CA PHE A 124 11.09 -10.60 24.47
C PHE A 124 11.63 -11.18 23.16
N TRP A 125 10.82 -11.91 22.39
CA TRP A 125 11.24 -12.40 21.09
C TRP A 125 10.07 -12.54 20.13
N TRP A 126 10.39 -12.70 18.85
CA TRP A 126 9.39 -13.01 17.83
C TRP A 126 9.51 -14.45 17.34
N ASN A 127 8.36 -15.08 17.15
CA ASN A 127 8.19 -16.40 16.58
C ASN A 127 7.38 -16.31 15.27
N ASN A 128 7.59 -17.24 14.35
CA ASN A 128 6.77 -17.33 13.15
C ASN A 128 5.84 -18.54 13.29
N GLN A 129 4.52 -18.33 13.23
CA GLN A 129 3.56 -19.44 13.38
C GLN A 129 3.71 -20.50 12.28
N LEU A 130 4.13 -20.09 11.09
CA LEU A 130 4.24 -20.95 9.92
C LEU A 130 5.61 -21.63 9.80
N ASN A 131 6.62 -21.11 10.50
CA ASN A 131 7.98 -21.66 10.47
C ASN A 131 8.66 -21.49 11.83
N ALA A 132 8.81 -22.58 12.58
CA ALA A 132 9.49 -22.58 13.87
C ALA A 132 10.95 -22.12 13.80
N GLY A 133 11.56 -22.16 12.61
CA GLY A 133 12.90 -21.65 12.33
C GLY A 133 13.01 -20.12 12.31
N GLY A 134 11.89 -19.41 12.20
CA GLY A 134 11.82 -17.95 12.16
C GLY A 134 11.49 -17.40 10.76
N VAL A 135 12.06 -16.24 10.44
CA VAL A 135 11.88 -15.55 9.15
C VAL A 135 13.13 -15.69 8.31
N ALA A 136 12.98 -16.01 7.02
CA ALA A 136 14.08 -16.00 6.07
C ALA A 136 14.63 -14.56 5.90
N CYS A 137 15.89 -14.34 6.24
CA CYS A 137 16.55 -13.06 6.07
C CYS A 137 18.08 -13.22 5.97
N ASP A 138 18.74 -12.20 5.42
CA ASP A 138 20.20 -11.99 5.46
C ASP A 138 20.55 -10.68 6.23
N VAL A 139 19.53 -9.91 6.60
CA VAL A 139 19.64 -8.77 7.51
C VAL A 139 18.61 -8.91 8.63
N ALA A 140 19.07 -8.73 9.87
CA ALA A 140 18.23 -8.70 11.06
C ALA A 140 18.49 -7.43 11.87
N GLY A 141 17.46 -6.86 12.50
CA GLY A 141 17.57 -5.58 13.18
C GLY A 141 16.42 -5.32 14.14
N ILE A 142 16.58 -4.28 14.94
CA ILE A 142 15.50 -3.76 15.79
C ILE A 142 15.41 -2.25 15.74
N PHE A 143 14.18 -1.76 15.86
CA PHE A 143 13.83 -0.37 16.07
C PHE A 143 13.53 -0.18 17.56
N TYR A 144 14.13 0.81 18.19
CA TYR A 144 13.97 1.05 19.64
C TYR A 144 14.11 2.52 19.99
N VAL A 145 13.69 2.88 21.20
CA VAL A 145 13.83 4.24 21.74
C VAL A 145 14.87 4.22 22.84
N ALA A 146 15.97 4.95 22.64
CA ALA A 146 16.93 5.20 23.70
C ALA A 146 16.48 6.40 24.53
N GLN A 147 16.45 6.28 25.85
CA GLN A 147 15.78 7.22 26.75
C GLN A 147 16.40 7.20 28.17
N PRO A 148 16.12 8.19 29.05
CA PRO A 148 16.87 8.37 30.30
C PRO A 148 16.81 7.21 31.29
N GLN A 149 15.72 6.45 31.28
CA GLN A 149 15.54 5.25 32.12
C GLN A 149 15.95 3.94 31.41
N GLY A 150 16.45 4.01 30.17
CA GLY A 150 16.95 2.84 29.46
C GLY A 150 18.33 2.41 29.93
N GLY A 151 18.79 1.25 29.45
CA GLY A 151 20.09 0.71 29.80
C GLY A 151 20.54 -0.35 28.80
N GLN A 152 21.45 -1.24 29.20
CA GLN A 152 21.95 -2.25 28.29
C GLN A 152 20.93 -3.38 28.05
N PHE A 153 20.90 -3.91 26.84
CA PHE A 153 20.14 -5.11 26.51
C PHE A 153 20.81 -5.89 25.36
N ASN A 154 20.69 -7.22 25.38
CA ASN A 154 21.27 -8.08 24.37
C ASN A 154 20.31 -8.24 23.19
N PHE A 155 20.85 -8.19 21.98
CA PHE A 155 20.22 -8.69 20.76
C PHE A 155 20.82 -10.06 20.43
N SER A 156 19.96 -11.08 20.44
CA SER A 156 20.32 -12.48 20.23
C SER A 156 19.57 -13.06 19.05
N ILE A 157 20.21 -13.96 18.32
CA ILE A 157 19.61 -14.67 17.17
C ILE A 157 19.55 -16.17 17.43
N SER A 158 18.59 -16.83 16.78
CA SER A 158 18.51 -18.28 16.71
C SER A 158 18.32 -18.70 15.26
N THR A 159 19.29 -19.43 14.70
CA THR A 159 19.23 -19.98 13.34
C THR A 159 18.41 -21.27 13.32
N ASN A 160 17.41 -21.36 12.44
CA ASN A 160 16.57 -22.56 12.24
C ASN A 160 16.03 -23.19 13.54
N GLY A 161 15.64 -22.36 14.50
CA GLY A 161 15.08 -22.83 15.77
C GLY A 161 16.11 -23.37 16.78
N GLY A 162 17.40 -23.25 16.49
CA GLY A 162 18.50 -23.65 17.38
C GLY A 162 18.67 -22.78 18.63
N PRO A 163 19.82 -22.89 19.31
CA PRO A 163 20.09 -22.13 20.53
C PRO A 163 20.17 -20.62 20.26
N TRP A 164 19.79 -19.82 21.26
CA TRP A 164 19.98 -18.38 21.22
C TRP A 164 21.46 -18.04 21.39
N THR A 165 22.00 -17.27 20.44
CA THR A 165 23.37 -16.78 20.47
C THR A 165 23.35 -15.25 20.57
N PRO A 166 23.95 -14.66 21.62
CA PRO A 166 24.12 -13.21 21.70
C PRO A 166 24.92 -12.70 20.50
N HIS A 167 24.46 -11.61 19.91
CA HIS A 167 25.09 -11.05 18.72
C HIS A 167 25.56 -9.61 18.93
N LEU A 168 24.76 -8.79 19.63
CA LEU A 168 25.12 -7.42 19.98
C LEU A 168 24.65 -7.09 21.40
N VAL A 169 25.38 -6.22 22.08
CA VAL A 169 24.90 -5.48 23.24
C VAL A 169 24.47 -4.10 22.75
N LEU A 170 23.23 -3.73 23.02
CA LEU A 170 22.64 -2.45 22.64
C LEU A 170 22.48 -1.57 23.88
N ASP A 171 22.55 -0.27 23.64
CA ASP A 171 22.38 0.74 24.69
C ASP A 171 21.07 1.49 24.49
N GLY A 172 20.12 1.25 25.40
CA GLY A 172 18.85 1.94 25.49
C GLY A 172 18.91 3.25 26.27
N TYR A 173 20.07 3.67 26.78
CA TYR A 173 20.21 4.94 27.47
C TYR A 173 20.43 6.11 26.49
N ASN A 174 19.75 7.22 26.76
CA ASN A 174 20.07 8.55 26.22
C ASN A 174 19.51 9.63 27.17
N VAL A 175 20.21 10.75 27.34
CA VAL A 175 19.76 11.88 28.16
C VAL A 175 18.41 12.46 27.72
N THR A 176 18.05 12.29 26.45
CA THR A 176 16.75 12.63 25.87
C THR A 176 16.25 11.49 25.00
N ALA A 177 14.94 11.29 24.90
CA ALA A 177 14.39 10.19 24.10
C ALA A 177 14.72 10.36 22.60
N VAL A 178 15.36 9.36 22.00
CA VAL A 178 15.74 9.32 20.58
C VAL A 178 15.47 7.95 19.97
N GLY A 179 15.10 7.94 18.69
CA GLY A 179 14.87 6.73 17.92
C GLY A 179 16.22 6.15 17.48
N ARG A 180 16.36 4.83 17.60
CA ARG A 180 17.54 4.10 17.16
C ARG A 180 17.15 2.86 16.39
N TYR A 181 18.07 2.43 15.54
CA TYR A 181 17.94 1.25 14.71
C TYR A 181 19.26 0.49 14.69
N THR A 182 19.19 -0.83 14.60
CA THR A 182 20.34 -1.71 14.40
C THR A 182 20.15 -2.54 13.15
N ASN A 183 21.24 -2.75 12.40
CA ASN A 183 21.29 -3.68 11.28
C ASN A 183 22.45 -4.65 11.44
N VAL A 184 22.13 -5.93 11.40
CA VAL A 184 23.09 -7.02 11.47
C VAL A 184 23.03 -7.78 10.16
N ALA A 185 24.15 -7.80 9.44
CA ALA A 185 24.33 -8.68 8.30
C ALA A 185 24.55 -10.12 8.79
N LEU A 186 23.82 -11.05 8.20
CA LEU A 186 23.82 -12.48 8.51
C LEU A 186 23.94 -13.28 7.20
N PRO A 187 24.49 -14.49 7.23
CA PRO A 187 24.30 -15.43 6.12
C PRO A 187 22.80 -15.67 5.91
N GLN A 188 22.33 -15.74 4.66
CA GLN A 188 20.91 -15.99 4.37
C GLN A 188 20.43 -17.29 5.06
N ASN A 189 19.46 -17.18 5.96
CA ASN A 189 18.87 -18.31 6.67
C ASN A 189 17.52 -17.93 7.32
N ASN A 190 16.85 -18.88 7.99
CA ASN A 190 15.73 -18.54 8.87
C ASN A 190 16.24 -18.16 10.26
N TYR A 191 15.85 -16.97 10.72
CA TYR A 191 16.25 -16.45 12.02
C TYR A 191 15.06 -16.08 12.89
N ARG A 192 15.19 -16.38 14.18
CA ARG A 192 14.41 -15.74 15.24
C ARG A 192 15.26 -14.66 15.90
N ILE A 193 14.61 -13.60 16.39
CA ILE A 193 15.24 -12.49 17.13
C ILE A 193 14.72 -12.49 18.56
N ARG A 194 15.63 -12.39 19.54
CA ARG A 194 15.33 -12.22 20.96
C ARG A 194 16.08 -11.03 21.53
N LEU A 195 15.43 -10.34 22.45
CA LEU A 195 15.97 -9.25 23.25
C LEU A 195 15.94 -9.63 24.73
N ASP A 196 17.05 -9.40 25.42
CA ASP A 196 17.19 -9.63 26.86
C ASP A 196 17.67 -8.36 27.55
N SER A 197 16.83 -7.79 28.40
CA SER A 197 17.15 -6.56 29.11
C SER A 197 18.11 -6.84 30.26
N ILE A 198 19.28 -6.17 30.26
CA ILE A 198 20.30 -6.33 31.31
C ILE A 198 20.08 -5.27 32.40
N ALA A 199 19.88 -4.01 32.00
CA ALA A 199 19.72 -2.89 32.90
C ALA A 199 18.71 -1.87 32.36
N GLY A 200 18.09 -1.10 33.26
CA GLY A 200 17.08 -0.11 32.93
C GLY A 200 15.77 -0.71 32.39
N THR A 201 14.91 0.16 31.86
CA THR A 201 13.70 -0.24 31.12
C THR A 201 13.86 0.17 29.67
N ASN A 202 14.02 -0.82 28.80
CA ASN A 202 14.29 -0.63 27.38
C ASN A 202 12.99 -0.67 26.58
N TYR A 203 12.82 0.27 25.63
CA TYR A 203 11.61 0.36 24.82
C TYR A 203 11.89 -0.04 23.37
N VAL A 204 11.23 -1.10 22.91
CA VAL A 204 11.45 -1.71 21.60
C VAL A 204 10.22 -1.47 20.76
N ILE A 205 10.39 -0.83 19.62
CA ILE A 205 9.30 -0.55 18.68
C ILE A 205 8.96 -1.83 17.89
N GLY A 206 9.98 -2.47 17.31
CA GLY A 206 9.74 -3.60 16.44
C GLY A 206 11.01 -4.18 15.84
N ARG A 207 10.84 -5.25 15.07
CA ARG A 207 11.92 -5.95 14.38
C ARG A 207 12.12 -5.47 12.95
N HIS A 208 13.24 -5.83 12.35
CA HIS A 208 13.52 -5.74 10.92
C HIS A 208 14.14 -7.07 10.49
N GLN A 209 13.54 -7.76 9.52
CA GLN A 209 14.09 -9.01 8.97
C GLN A 209 13.87 -9.03 7.46
N VAL A 210 14.95 -8.97 6.69
CA VAL A 210 14.90 -8.75 5.25
C VAL A 210 15.94 -9.58 4.50
N LEU A 211 15.58 -10.04 3.30
CA LEU A 211 16.48 -10.54 2.25
C LEU A 211 16.94 -9.36 1.39
N SER A 212 18.00 -8.70 1.81
CA SER A 212 18.50 -7.43 1.26
C SER A 212 18.91 -7.50 -0.21
N HIS A 213 19.20 -8.69 -0.73
CA HIS A 213 19.60 -8.92 -2.13
C HIS A 213 18.52 -9.59 -2.98
N SER A 214 17.30 -9.75 -2.46
CA SER A 214 16.19 -10.37 -3.20
C SER A 214 15.11 -9.34 -3.53
N GLY A 215 14.66 -9.35 -4.79
CA GLY A 215 13.43 -8.66 -5.18
C GLY A 215 12.23 -9.15 -4.38
N GLY A 216 11.28 -8.24 -4.11
CA GLY A 216 10.04 -8.55 -3.41
C GLY A 216 9.68 -7.51 -2.36
N VAL A 217 8.55 -7.72 -1.68
CA VAL A 217 8.03 -6.76 -0.70
C VAL A 217 8.65 -6.99 0.69
N ASN A 218 9.23 -5.94 1.27
CA ASN A 218 9.39 -5.81 2.71
C ASN A 218 8.12 -5.16 3.29
N ALA A 219 7.25 -5.99 3.88
CA ALA A 219 5.94 -5.54 4.35
C ALA A 219 6.05 -4.91 5.75
N THR A 220 5.54 -3.69 5.89
CA THR A 220 5.63 -2.91 7.13
C THR A 220 4.29 -2.25 7.44
N PHE A 221 3.83 -2.36 8.68
CA PHE A 221 2.61 -1.69 9.17
C PHE A 221 2.99 -0.81 10.35
N VAL A 222 2.60 0.46 10.27
CA VAL A 222 2.90 1.54 11.22
C VAL A 222 1.59 2.22 11.54
N ASP A 223 0.73 1.46 12.20
CA ASP A 223 -0.65 1.80 12.46
C ASP A 223 -1.08 1.29 13.83
N TYR A 224 -2.20 1.82 14.33
CA TYR A 224 -2.79 1.37 15.59
C TYR A 224 -4.30 1.64 15.61
N PRO A 225 -5.15 0.71 16.07
CA PRO A 225 -6.59 0.92 16.07
C PRO A 225 -7.02 2.15 16.89
N GLY A 226 -7.75 3.06 16.25
CA GLY A 226 -8.27 4.27 16.88
C GLY A 226 -7.21 5.33 17.24
N ILE A 227 -5.98 5.20 16.73
CA ILE A 227 -4.99 6.25 16.90
C ILE A 227 -5.41 7.52 16.15
N SER A 228 -5.22 8.67 16.81
CA SER A 228 -5.29 9.98 16.17
C SER A 228 -3.94 10.45 15.63
N LEU A 229 -3.94 11.25 14.58
CA LEU A 229 -2.78 11.97 14.06
C LEU A 229 -2.15 12.87 15.13
N GLY A 230 -2.94 13.33 16.11
CA GLY A 230 -2.43 14.04 17.28
C GLY A 230 -1.46 13.19 18.10
N GLN A 231 -1.80 11.92 18.33
CA GLN A 231 -0.91 10.99 19.03
C GLN A 231 0.34 10.68 18.20
N VAL A 232 0.23 10.59 16.87
CA VAL A 232 1.41 10.45 16.00
C VAL A 232 2.32 11.66 16.12
N THR A 233 1.77 12.85 15.91
CA THR A 233 2.53 14.12 15.87
C THR A 233 3.14 14.49 17.22
N ASN A 234 2.50 14.07 18.32
CA ASN A 234 3.02 14.24 19.68
C ASN A 234 4.27 13.39 20.00
N VAL A 235 4.57 12.34 19.23
CA VAL A 235 5.85 11.64 19.38
C VAL A 235 6.97 12.55 18.87
N PRO A 236 8.04 12.81 19.66
CA PRO A 236 9.12 13.70 19.25
C PRO A 236 9.74 13.31 17.90
N LEU A 237 10.08 14.32 17.08
CA LEU A 237 10.79 14.11 15.81
C LEU A 237 12.13 13.38 16.00
N ALA A 238 12.83 13.63 17.11
CA ALA A 238 14.06 12.92 17.46
C ALA A 238 13.86 11.40 17.62
N ILE A 239 12.62 10.95 17.82
CA ILE A 239 12.25 9.53 17.79
C ILE A 239 11.78 9.13 16.39
N ARG A 240 10.78 9.80 15.86
CA ARG A 240 10.11 9.43 14.62
C ARG A 240 11.02 9.46 13.39
N GLN A 241 11.84 10.50 13.24
CA GLN A 241 12.66 10.72 12.05
C GLN A 241 13.75 9.65 11.85
N PRO A 242 14.59 9.30 12.86
CA PRO A 242 15.58 8.24 12.69
C PRO A 242 14.97 6.87 12.36
N ILE A 243 13.82 6.53 12.94
CA ILE A 243 13.14 5.26 12.68
C ILE A 243 12.66 5.19 11.23
N PHE A 244 12.02 6.26 10.74
CA PHE A 244 11.53 6.30 9.36
C PHE A 244 12.67 6.38 8.33
N ALA A 245 13.74 7.11 8.64
CA ALA A 245 14.93 7.16 7.81
C ALA A 245 15.63 5.79 7.71
N ALA A 246 15.67 5.04 8.81
CA ALA A 246 16.20 3.67 8.82
C ALA A 246 15.31 2.68 8.06
N LEU A 247 13.99 2.85 8.14
CA LEU A 247 13.04 2.04 7.39
C LEU A 247 13.15 2.26 5.88
N ASN A 248 13.47 3.49 5.46
CA ASN A 248 13.69 3.91 4.08
C ASN A 248 12.61 3.37 3.11
N PRO A 249 11.34 3.78 3.29
CA PRO A 249 10.24 3.31 2.46
C PRO A 249 10.43 3.65 0.98
N ASP A 250 10.05 2.73 0.10
CA ASP A 250 9.87 3.00 -1.33
C ASP A 250 8.42 3.48 -1.61
N LEU A 251 7.46 3.03 -0.79
CA LEU A 251 6.06 3.46 -0.83
C LEU A 251 5.45 3.57 0.57
N ILE A 252 4.82 4.70 0.86
CA ILE A 252 3.93 4.89 2.03
C ILE A 252 2.50 4.89 1.52
N ILE A 253 1.64 4.10 2.16
CA ILE A 253 0.20 4.08 1.92
C ILE A 253 -0.47 4.65 3.16
N TRP A 254 -0.99 5.87 3.06
CA TRP A 254 -1.62 6.59 4.15
C TRP A 254 -3.13 6.35 4.14
N HIS A 255 -3.68 5.88 5.25
CA HIS A 255 -5.13 5.69 5.42
C HIS A 255 -5.57 5.88 6.88
N MET A 256 -6.26 6.99 7.17
CA MET A 256 -6.79 7.27 8.51
C MET A 256 -8.17 7.93 8.46
N LYS A 257 -9.01 7.60 9.45
CA LYS A 257 -10.24 8.34 9.78
C LYS A 257 -9.95 9.29 10.93
N GLU A 258 -9.95 10.58 10.65
CA GLU A 258 -9.67 11.63 11.64
C GLU A 258 -10.86 12.57 11.83
N PRO A 259 -11.02 13.16 13.03
CA PRO A 259 -11.83 14.37 13.18
C PRO A 259 -11.31 15.49 12.27
N LEU A 260 -12.22 16.21 11.60
CA LEU A 260 -11.86 17.23 10.58
C LEU A 260 -10.97 18.36 11.14
N THR A 261 -11.17 18.75 12.39
CA THR A 261 -10.32 19.74 13.07
C THR A 261 -9.36 18.99 14.00
N ALA A 262 -8.03 19.01 13.85
CA ALA A 262 -7.13 19.78 12.99
C ALA A 262 -6.45 18.90 11.92
N LEU A 263 -7.25 18.25 11.08
CA LEU A 263 -6.77 17.23 10.14
C LEU A 263 -5.70 17.77 9.18
N THR A 264 -5.99 18.88 8.49
CA THR A 264 -5.08 19.47 7.51
C THR A 264 -3.70 19.75 8.10
N SER A 265 -3.61 20.46 9.24
CA SER A 265 -2.31 20.84 9.81
C SER A 265 -1.49 19.63 10.30
N ARG A 266 -2.16 18.58 10.79
CA ARG A 266 -1.49 17.35 11.21
C ARG A 266 -1.01 16.51 10.01
N MET A 267 -1.79 16.45 8.93
CA MET A 267 -1.34 15.84 7.68
C MET A 267 -0.14 16.58 7.09
N GLU A 268 -0.15 17.92 7.12
CA GLU A 268 0.99 18.74 6.70
C GLU A 268 2.24 18.53 7.56
N GLU A 269 2.09 18.29 8.87
CA GLU A 269 3.23 17.90 9.72
C GLU A 269 3.78 16.53 9.32
N ASN A 270 2.91 15.56 9.10
CA ASN A 270 3.30 14.22 8.69
C ASN A 270 3.97 14.21 7.30
N GLU A 271 3.46 14.99 6.34
CA GLU A 271 4.11 15.19 5.03
C GLU A 271 5.53 15.69 5.16
N ARG A 272 5.73 16.74 5.96
CA ARG A 272 7.07 17.26 6.24
C ARG A 272 7.95 16.20 6.90
N TRP A 273 7.41 15.41 7.83
CA TRP A 273 8.17 14.38 8.52
C TRP A 273 8.70 13.29 7.57
N TRP A 274 7.86 12.61 6.79
CA TRP A 274 8.36 11.55 5.91
C TRP A 274 9.13 12.11 4.71
N SER A 275 8.78 13.30 4.21
CA SER A 275 9.57 13.95 3.14
C SER A 275 11.00 14.26 3.57
N ASN A 276 11.19 14.63 4.85
CA ASN A 276 12.52 14.84 5.42
C ASN A 276 13.24 13.52 5.76
N SER A 277 12.50 12.49 6.15
CA SER A 277 13.09 11.21 6.59
C SER A 277 13.44 10.28 5.43
N ALA A 278 12.64 10.31 4.36
CA ALA A 278 12.75 9.45 3.19
C ALA A 278 12.37 10.22 1.91
N PRO A 279 13.22 11.14 1.44
CA PRO A 279 12.88 12.07 0.35
C PRO A 279 12.57 11.39 -0.99
N ASN A 280 13.02 10.15 -1.19
CA ASN A 280 12.77 9.37 -2.40
C ASN A 280 11.50 8.50 -2.32
N THR A 281 10.79 8.51 -1.18
CA THR A 281 9.58 7.69 -1.00
C THR A 281 8.46 8.18 -1.92
N ALA A 282 7.77 7.25 -2.55
CA ALA A 282 6.44 7.53 -3.07
C ALA A 282 5.46 7.58 -1.90
N VAL A 283 4.42 8.42 -2.02
CA VAL A 283 3.32 8.50 -1.05
C VAL A 283 2.01 8.33 -1.81
N LEU A 284 1.19 7.41 -1.33
CA LEU A 284 -0.16 7.16 -1.79
C LEU A 284 -1.12 7.49 -0.65
N TYR A 285 -1.93 8.51 -0.88
CA TYR A 285 -3.13 8.76 -0.09
C TYR A 285 -4.28 7.94 -0.64
N ILE A 286 -5.09 7.35 0.24
CA ILE A 286 -6.30 6.66 -0.20
C ILE A 286 -7.52 7.29 0.47
N GLY A 287 -8.54 7.56 -0.33
CA GLY A 287 -9.83 8.01 0.16
C GLY A 287 -10.48 6.95 1.02
N THR A 288 -11.14 7.37 2.07
CA THR A 288 -11.91 6.49 2.94
C THR A 288 -13.28 6.19 2.29
N PRO A 289 -13.73 4.92 2.23
CA PRO A 289 -15.06 4.59 1.73
C PRO A 289 -16.17 5.02 2.72
N TRP A 290 -17.42 5.03 2.25
CA TRP A 290 -18.58 5.46 3.05
C TRP A 290 -18.72 4.73 4.40
N GLY A 291 -18.99 5.49 5.46
CA GLY A 291 -19.39 5.00 6.79
C GLY A 291 -20.89 5.20 7.07
N ASP A 292 -21.39 4.60 8.13
CA ASP A 292 -22.80 4.68 8.53
C ASP A 292 -23.27 6.12 8.83
N TYR A 293 -22.39 6.91 9.43
CA TYR A 293 -22.61 8.31 9.78
C TYR A 293 -22.72 9.24 8.56
N ASP A 294 -22.25 8.81 7.37
CA ASP A 294 -22.36 9.61 6.15
C ASP A 294 -23.81 9.64 5.60
N THR A 295 -24.72 8.88 6.20
CA THR A 295 -26.17 9.03 5.93
C THR A 295 -26.73 10.37 6.39
N ASN A 296 -26.09 11.00 7.38
CA ASN A 296 -26.56 12.25 7.99
C ASN A 296 -25.45 13.32 8.10
N THR A 297 -24.23 13.03 7.66
CA THR A 297 -23.07 13.92 7.77
C THR A 297 -22.23 13.88 6.50
N THR A 298 -21.35 14.86 6.33
CA THR A 298 -20.36 14.92 5.24
C THR A 298 -18.97 14.54 5.71
N GLN A 299 -18.83 13.90 6.88
CA GLN A 299 -17.52 13.74 7.53
C GLN A 299 -16.50 13.00 6.67
N THR A 300 -16.88 11.89 6.02
CA THR A 300 -15.95 11.16 5.14
C THR A 300 -15.66 11.96 3.86
N ILE A 301 -16.67 12.66 3.31
CA ILE A 301 -16.51 13.52 2.14
C ILE A 301 -15.47 14.61 2.43
N ASP A 302 -15.65 15.34 3.53
CA ASP A 302 -14.78 16.46 3.92
C ASP A 302 -13.36 15.96 4.25
N GLY A 303 -13.23 14.81 4.91
CA GLY A 303 -11.94 14.18 5.17
C GLY A 303 -11.20 13.79 3.88
N ASN A 304 -11.91 13.22 2.91
CA ASN A 304 -11.36 12.86 1.61
C ASN A 304 -10.96 14.09 0.79
N VAL A 305 -11.71 15.21 0.89
CA VAL A 305 -11.32 16.48 0.25
C VAL A 305 -9.98 16.95 0.80
N ILE A 306 -9.81 16.92 2.12
CA ILE A 306 -8.56 17.32 2.76
C ILE A 306 -7.43 16.40 2.31
N ALA A 307 -7.59 15.08 2.38
CA ALA A 307 -6.56 14.13 1.98
C ALA A 307 -6.15 14.29 0.51
N ARG A 308 -7.13 14.46 -0.41
CA ARG A 308 -6.86 14.71 -1.83
C ARG A 308 -6.12 16.03 -2.05
N ASN A 309 -6.52 17.10 -1.36
CA ASN A 309 -5.85 18.40 -1.48
C ASN A 309 -4.40 18.35 -0.99
N ILE A 310 -4.13 17.67 0.13
CA ILE A 310 -2.75 17.43 0.60
C ILE A 310 -1.96 16.67 -0.47
N ALA A 311 -2.53 15.59 -1.03
CA ALA A 311 -1.87 14.83 -2.08
C ALA A 311 -1.55 15.69 -3.31
N LEU A 312 -2.49 16.53 -3.76
CA LEU A 312 -2.28 17.45 -4.88
C LEU A 312 -1.19 18.49 -4.59
N ASN A 313 -1.23 19.12 -3.41
CA ASN A 313 -0.29 20.16 -3.01
C ASN A 313 1.15 19.65 -2.88
N HIS A 314 1.33 18.38 -2.52
CA HIS A 314 2.63 17.75 -2.36
C HIS A 314 3.04 16.85 -3.53
N HIS A 315 2.30 16.90 -4.64
CA HIS A 315 2.53 16.06 -5.82
C HIS A 315 2.64 14.57 -5.49
N ARG A 316 1.71 14.09 -4.66
CA ARG A 316 1.53 12.68 -4.28
C ARG A 316 0.36 12.06 -5.02
N ALA A 317 0.31 10.73 -5.06
CA ALA A 317 -0.82 10.01 -5.60
C ALA A 317 -1.98 10.02 -4.60
N TYR A 318 -3.20 10.13 -5.13
CA TYR A 318 -4.43 9.91 -4.39
C TYR A 318 -5.31 8.93 -5.15
N VAL A 319 -5.85 7.92 -4.47
CA VAL A 319 -6.85 6.99 -5.03
C VAL A 319 -8.18 7.15 -4.33
N ASP A 320 -9.25 7.23 -5.11
CA ASP A 320 -10.61 7.27 -4.57
C ASP A 320 -11.16 5.87 -4.25
N LEU A 321 -11.58 5.66 -3.01
CA LEU A 321 -12.33 4.47 -2.62
C LEU A 321 -13.79 4.79 -2.28
N MET A 322 -14.19 6.06 -2.32
CA MET A 322 -15.52 6.52 -1.93
C MET A 322 -16.51 6.47 -3.09
N GLN A 323 -16.23 7.12 -4.23
CA GLN A 323 -17.19 7.13 -5.34
C GLN A 323 -17.42 5.72 -5.93
N PRO A 324 -16.39 4.87 -6.12
CA PRO A 324 -16.62 3.51 -6.62
C PRO A 324 -17.49 2.64 -5.71
N THR A 325 -17.57 2.97 -4.40
CA THR A 325 -18.36 2.22 -3.43
C THR A 325 -19.79 2.75 -3.27
N VAL A 326 -20.18 3.78 -4.03
CA VAL A 326 -21.55 4.32 -4.21
C VAL A 326 -22.19 4.92 -2.94
N SER A 327 -22.36 4.13 -1.87
CA SER A 327 -22.94 4.55 -0.58
C SER A 327 -22.67 3.50 0.51
N TYR A 328 -22.87 3.87 1.78
CA TYR A 328 -22.83 2.91 2.89
C TYR A 328 -23.86 1.78 2.73
N SER A 329 -25.10 2.10 2.34
CA SER A 329 -26.16 1.10 2.13
C SER A 329 -25.82 0.10 1.02
N TRP A 330 -25.10 0.55 -0.02
CA TRP A 330 -24.60 -0.33 -1.07
C TRP A 330 -23.49 -1.24 -0.54
N LEU A 331 -22.51 -0.70 0.19
CA LEU A 331 -21.46 -1.51 0.82
C LEU A 331 -22.05 -2.58 1.75
N LEU A 332 -23.05 -2.22 2.56
CA LEU A 332 -23.73 -3.13 3.47
C LEU A 332 -24.47 -4.24 2.72
N THR A 333 -25.27 -3.89 1.70
CA THR A 333 -26.02 -4.86 0.87
C THR A 333 -25.10 -5.86 0.15
N ASN A 334 -23.90 -5.42 -0.24
CA ASN A 334 -22.91 -6.28 -0.89
C ASN A 334 -22.01 -7.06 0.10
N GLY A 335 -22.26 -6.96 1.42
CA GLY A 335 -21.47 -7.66 2.44
C GLY A 335 -20.05 -7.12 2.60
N PHE A 336 -19.81 -5.87 2.22
CA PHE A 336 -18.51 -5.21 2.30
C PHE A 336 -18.27 -4.46 3.61
N MET A 337 -19.29 -4.29 4.46
CA MET A 337 -19.17 -3.70 5.80
C MET A 337 -19.25 -4.76 6.89
N ALA A 338 -18.30 -4.72 7.82
CA ALA A 338 -18.33 -5.56 9.02
C ALA A 338 -19.06 -4.89 10.18
N ASP A 339 -18.99 -3.56 10.23
CA ASP A 339 -19.65 -2.68 11.19
C ASP A 339 -19.87 -1.31 10.51
N GLY A 340 -20.34 -0.30 11.25
CA GLY A 340 -20.62 1.04 10.70
C GLY A 340 -19.40 1.77 10.12
N VAL A 341 -18.18 1.31 10.42
CA VAL A 341 -16.94 2.01 10.10
C VAL A 341 -16.01 1.16 9.23
N HIS A 342 -15.91 -0.14 9.51
CA HIS A 342 -14.87 -0.99 8.96
C HIS A 342 -15.41 -1.96 7.91
N LEU A 343 -14.55 -2.26 6.94
CA LEU A 343 -14.83 -3.21 5.87
C LEU A 343 -14.81 -4.66 6.39
N THR A 344 -15.48 -5.56 5.68
CA THR A 344 -15.16 -6.99 5.73
C THR A 344 -13.90 -7.26 4.91
N SER A 345 -13.32 -8.47 5.01
CA SER A 345 -12.20 -8.85 4.14
C SER A 345 -12.56 -8.78 2.64
N ALA A 346 -13.81 -9.08 2.28
CA ALA A 346 -14.29 -8.92 0.91
C ALA A 346 -14.33 -7.44 0.49
N GLY A 347 -14.80 -6.54 1.36
CA GLY A 347 -14.80 -5.10 1.11
C GLY A 347 -13.39 -4.53 0.98
N GLY A 348 -12.46 -4.96 1.84
CA GLY A 348 -11.04 -4.59 1.75
C GLY A 348 -10.40 -5.04 0.44
N LEU A 349 -10.67 -6.28 0.00
CA LEU A 349 -10.20 -6.80 -1.28
C LEU A 349 -10.78 -6.05 -2.49
N TYR A 350 -12.06 -5.68 -2.43
CA TYR A 350 -12.70 -4.86 -3.46
C TYR A 350 -12.00 -3.50 -3.58
N CYS A 351 -11.84 -2.78 -2.48
CA CYS A 351 -11.12 -1.50 -2.44
C CYS A 351 -9.66 -1.63 -2.90
N ALA A 352 -8.97 -2.71 -2.50
CA ALA A 352 -7.62 -2.99 -2.96
C ALA A 352 -7.54 -3.25 -4.47
N SER A 353 -8.60 -3.77 -5.07
CA SER A 353 -8.66 -4.00 -6.52
C SER A 353 -8.82 -2.69 -7.29
N ILE A 354 -9.57 -1.72 -6.76
CA ILE A 354 -9.63 -0.36 -7.32
C ILE A 354 -8.21 0.25 -7.34
N MET A 355 -7.50 0.25 -6.20
CA MET A 355 -6.12 0.76 -6.15
C MET A 355 -5.19 0.02 -7.12
N TRP A 356 -5.31 -1.30 -7.18
CA TRP A 356 -4.50 -2.16 -8.04
C TRP A 356 -4.65 -1.82 -9.53
N ASP A 357 -5.86 -1.49 -9.94
CA ASP A 357 -6.20 -1.18 -11.33
C ASP A 357 -5.87 0.27 -11.67
N ASP A 358 -6.26 1.22 -10.81
CA ASP A 358 -6.06 2.65 -11.00
C ASP A 358 -4.58 3.06 -11.00
N LEU A 359 -3.77 2.41 -10.15
CA LEU A 359 -2.32 2.64 -10.09
C LEU A 359 -1.56 1.77 -11.09
N GLY A 360 -2.26 0.93 -11.85
CA GLY A 360 -1.68 0.06 -12.86
C GLY A 360 -0.87 -1.11 -12.30
N PHE A 361 -0.88 -1.36 -10.99
CA PHE A 361 -0.03 -2.38 -10.34
C PHE A 361 -0.24 -3.79 -10.90
N PHE A 362 -1.39 -4.06 -11.54
CA PHE A 362 -1.62 -5.28 -12.32
C PHE A 362 -0.56 -5.54 -13.40
N ALA A 363 0.20 -4.53 -13.84
CA ALA A 363 1.25 -4.65 -14.84
C ALA A 363 2.67 -4.78 -14.25
N LEU A 364 2.84 -4.77 -12.92
CA LEU A 364 4.15 -4.96 -12.28
C LEU A 364 4.74 -6.33 -12.63
N GLY A 365 6.02 -6.34 -12.99
CA GLY A 365 6.77 -7.55 -13.34
C GLY A 365 6.33 -8.24 -14.65
N LEU A 366 5.39 -7.67 -15.40
CA LEU A 366 4.98 -8.23 -16.70
C LEU A 366 5.96 -7.81 -17.79
N ASP A 367 6.13 -8.69 -18.79
CA ASP A 367 6.87 -8.33 -20.00
C ASP A 367 6.04 -7.35 -20.83
N LYS A 368 6.60 -6.16 -21.06
CA LYS A 368 5.96 -5.08 -21.81
C LYS A 368 6.59 -4.91 -23.20
N LYS A 369 7.49 -5.83 -23.60
CA LYS A 369 8.18 -5.79 -24.89
C LYS A 369 7.30 -6.39 -25.98
N ILE A 370 7.31 -5.73 -27.14
CA ILE A 370 6.73 -6.27 -28.38
C ILE A 370 7.84 -6.47 -29.40
N SER A 371 7.68 -7.51 -30.21
CA SER A 371 8.46 -7.74 -31.43
C SER A 371 7.54 -7.55 -32.62
N LEU A 372 7.99 -6.71 -33.56
CA LEU A 372 7.30 -6.44 -34.83
C LEU A 372 8.26 -6.74 -35.97
N ALA A 373 7.89 -7.69 -36.83
CA ALA A 373 8.68 -8.08 -38.00
C ALA A 373 7.83 -7.99 -39.26
N LYS A 374 8.36 -7.38 -40.33
CA LYS A 374 7.65 -7.29 -41.61
C LYS A 374 7.72 -8.64 -42.35
N THR A 375 6.56 -9.15 -42.74
CA THR A 375 6.42 -10.40 -43.50
C THR A 375 5.54 -10.13 -44.73
N GLY A 376 6.17 -9.78 -45.85
CA GLY A 376 5.45 -9.35 -47.06
C GLY A 376 4.66 -8.05 -46.84
N SER A 377 3.34 -8.10 -47.04
CA SER A 377 2.40 -7.00 -46.79
C SER A 377 1.85 -6.96 -45.35
N GLN A 378 2.26 -7.91 -44.51
CA GLN A 378 1.82 -8.03 -43.12
C GLN A 378 2.95 -7.68 -42.15
N ILE A 379 2.58 -7.42 -40.90
CA ILE A 379 3.48 -7.37 -39.77
C ILE A 379 3.18 -8.57 -38.88
N ASN A 380 4.20 -9.37 -38.59
CA ASN A 380 4.18 -10.36 -37.53
C ASN A 380 4.41 -9.66 -36.19
N LEU A 381 3.45 -9.79 -35.29
CA LEU A 381 3.49 -9.34 -33.92
C LEU A 381 3.77 -10.53 -33.02
N SER A 382 4.71 -10.37 -32.09
CA SER A 382 4.85 -11.31 -30.98
C SER A 382 5.19 -10.62 -29.65
N TYR A 383 4.68 -11.17 -28.55
CA TYR A 383 4.97 -10.73 -27.18
C TYR A 383 4.65 -11.84 -26.19
N ASN A 384 5.32 -11.83 -25.04
CA ASN A 384 5.01 -12.75 -23.96
C ASN A 384 3.77 -12.27 -23.21
N THR A 385 2.81 -13.16 -23.01
CA THR A 385 1.64 -12.91 -22.17
C THR A 385 1.82 -13.53 -20.79
N SER A 386 1.08 -13.00 -19.83
CA SER A 386 1.03 -13.51 -18.47
C SER A 386 -0.37 -13.37 -17.92
N THR A 387 -0.78 -14.26 -17.02
CA THR A 387 -2.10 -14.22 -16.39
C THR A 387 -2.33 -12.92 -15.60
N GLY A 388 -3.60 -12.51 -15.52
CA GLY A 388 -4.01 -11.32 -14.75
C GLY A 388 -3.86 -9.99 -15.48
N ALA A 389 -3.62 -10.00 -16.79
CA ALA A 389 -3.70 -8.82 -17.65
C ALA A 389 -4.29 -9.17 -19.02
N VAL A 390 -5.03 -8.22 -19.59
CA VAL A 390 -5.47 -8.24 -21.00
C VAL A 390 -4.50 -7.41 -21.81
N TYR A 391 -3.93 -8.02 -22.86
CA TYR A 391 -2.96 -7.40 -23.74
C TYR A 391 -3.64 -6.91 -25.01
N ARG A 392 -3.27 -5.71 -25.45
CA ARG A 392 -3.81 -5.07 -26.64
C ARG A 392 -2.68 -4.49 -27.46
N LEU A 393 -2.57 -4.90 -28.73
CA LEU A 393 -1.79 -4.10 -29.67
C LEU A 393 -2.64 -2.89 -30.02
N GLU A 394 -2.15 -1.71 -29.68
CA GLU A 394 -2.79 -0.45 -30.02
C GLU A 394 -2.00 0.27 -31.10
N VAL A 395 -2.72 0.92 -32.00
CA VAL A 395 -2.16 1.71 -33.09
C VAL A 395 -2.60 3.16 -32.98
N SER A 396 -1.72 4.07 -33.37
CA SER A 396 -2.00 5.50 -33.44
C SER A 396 -1.36 6.12 -34.67
N THR A 397 -2.01 7.11 -35.28
CA THR A 397 -1.45 7.93 -36.36
C THR A 397 -0.88 9.27 -35.86
N ASN A 398 -1.15 9.62 -34.59
CA ASN A 398 -0.85 10.95 -34.02
C ASN A 398 -0.29 10.91 -32.58
N LEU A 399 -0.06 9.73 -32.01
CA LEU A 399 0.35 9.46 -30.63
C LEU A 399 -0.66 9.90 -29.53
N GLN A 400 -1.78 10.51 -29.90
CA GLN A 400 -2.81 11.01 -28.98
C GLN A 400 -3.99 10.03 -28.88
N THR A 401 -4.48 9.57 -30.03
CA THR A 401 -5.60 8.65 -30.10
C THR A 401 -5.11 7.26 -30.42
N TRP A 402 -5.43 6.29 -29.56
CA TRP A 402 -5.01 4.90 -29.67
C TRP A 402 -6.22 4.00 -29.87
N SER A 403 -6.11 3.04 -30.79
CA SER A 403 -7.17 2.07 -31.07
C SER A 403 -6.62 0.66 -31.07
N ALA A 404 -7.33 -0.28 -30.46
CA ALA A 404 -6.90 -1.67 -30.41
C ALA A 404 -7.06 -2.34 -31.78
N VAL A 405 -6.00 -2.99 -32.25
CA VAL A 405 -5.97 -3.78 -33.49
C VAL A 405 -6.09 -5.27 -33.17
N VAL A 406 -5.48 -5.69 -32.07
CA VAL A 406 -5.51 -7.08 -31.58
C VAL A 406 -5.72 -7.04 -30.08
N THR A 407 -6.61 -7.88 -29.56
CA THR A 407 -6.79 -8.09 -28.11
C THR A 407 -6.56 -9.55 -27.79
N ASN A 408 -5.78 -9.83 -26.74
CA ASN A 408 -5.49 -11.16 -26.26
C ASN A 408 -5.60 -11.20 -24.72
N SER A 409 -6.34 -12.18 -24.20
CA SER A 409 -6.52 -12.43 -22.77
C SER A 409 -5.91 -13.78 -22.33
N VAL A 410 -5.06 -14.39 -23.17
CA VAL A 410 -4.62 -15.78 -23.02
C VAL A 410 -3.32 -15.84 -22.20
N GLY A 411 -3.19 -16.89 -21.38
CA GLY A 411 -2.30 -17.03 -20.22
C GLY A 411 -0.78 -16.91 -20.42
N ASN A 412 0.00 -17.81 -19.80
CA ASN A 412 1.46 -17.70 -19.77
C ASN A 412 2.11 -18.32 -21.03
N ALA A 413 2.14 -17.58 -22.14
CA ALA A 413 2.67 -18.08 -23.40
C ALA A 413 3.22 -16.96 -24.29
N LEU A 414 3.97 -17.33 -25.33
CA LEU A 414 4.25 -16.43 -26.44
C LEU A 414 2.98 -16.27 -27.28
N PHE A 415 2.45 -15.05 -27.36
CA PHE A 415 1.44 -14.72 -28.35
C PHE A 415 2.11 -14.31 -29.66
N SER A 416 1.61 -14.82 -30.78
CA SER A 416 2.06 -14.43 -32.12
C SER A 416 0.90 -14.37 -33.09
N THR A 417 0.81 -13.30 -33.88
CA THR A 417 -0.18 -13.15 -34.95
C THR A 417 0.34 -12.27 -36.08
N ASN A 418 -0.23 -12.39 -37.27
CA ASN A 418 0.02 -11.47 -38.37
C ASN A 418 -1.14 -10.50 -38.51
N PHE A 419 -0.84 -9.23 -38.81
CA PHE A 419 -1.87 -8.22 -39.11
C PHE A 419 -1.41 -7.33 -40.27
N ILE A 420 -2.38 -6.71 -40.95
CA ILE A 420 -2.10 -5.75 -42.01
C ILE A 420 -1.93 -4.37 -41.36
N PRO A 421 -0.78 -3.70 -41.51
CA PRO A 421 -0.59 -2.36 -40.95
C PRO A 421 -1.49 -1.32 -41.65
N PRO A 422 -1.85 -0.21 -40.99
CA PRO A 422 -2.53 0.89 -41.65
C PRO A 422 -1.69 1.43 -42.82
N THR A 423 -2.36 2.04 -43.80
CA THR A 423 -1.71 2.63 -44.98
C THR A 423 -0.99 3.95 -44.69
N THR A 424 -1.17 4.51 -43.50
CA THR A 424 -0.52 5.74 -43.01
C THR A 424 0.58 5.41 -42.00
N PRO A 425 1.52 6.35 -41.73
CA PRO A 425 2.49 6.19 -40.65
C PRO A 425 1.77 5.85 -39.35
N ALA A 426 2.12 4.69 -38.79
CA ALA A 426 1.44 4.11 -37.65
C ALA A 426 2.47 3.85 -36.54
N TYR A 427 2.17 4.38 -35.36
CA TYR A 427 2.86 4.06 -34.12
C TYR A 427 2.15 2.89 -33.45
N TYR A 428 2.90 1.99 -32.86
CA TYR A 428 2.38 0.81 -32.17
C TYR A 428 2.80 0.84 -30.70
N ARG A 429 1.90 0.37 -29.83
CA ARG A 429 2.24 0.08 -28.42
C ARG A 429 1.49 -1.15 -27.92
N LEU A 430 2.01 -1.74 -26.87
CA LEU A 430 1.28 -2.74 -26.09
C LEU A 430 0.52 -2.03 -24.98
N GLY A 431 -0.80 -1.97 -25.11
CA GLY A 431 -1.68 -1.59 -24.02
C GLY A 431 -1.94 -2.80 -23.12
N LEU A 432 -1.85 -2.61 -21.80
CA LEU A 432 -2.27 -3.61 -20.84
C LEU A 432 -3.47 -3.08 -20.06
N ARG A 433 -4.42 -3.95 -19.72
CA ARG A 433 -5.55 -3.65 -18.85
C ARG A 433 -5.72 -4.76 -17.81
N PRO A 434 -6.32 -4.47 -16.65
CA PRO A 434 -6.70 -5.53 -15.71
C PRO A 434 -7.65 -6.52 -16.40
N ASN A 435 -7.54 -7.80 -16.04
CA ASN A 435 -8.34 -8.90 -16.58
C ASN A 435 -9.59 -9.18 -15.74
#